data_AF-A0A510DU32-F1
#
_entry.id   AF-A0A510DU32-F1
#
_cell.length_a   1.000
_cell.length_b   1.000
_cell.length_c   1.000
_cell.angle_alpha   90.00
_cell.angle_beta   90.00
_cell.angle_gamma   90.00
#
_symmetry.space_group_name_H-M   'P 1'
#
loop_
_entity.id
_entity.type
_entity.pdbx_description
1 polymer ?
#
loop_
_entity_poly.entity_id
_entity_poly.type
_entity_poly.pdbx_seq_one_letter_code
_entity_poly.pdbx_strand_id
1 'polypeptide(L)'
;MGGRKLPFLKWLGLALLFIGLPTAIAVVLSFSIPLLLHSVTLANTVSTIAPVLVFLVSVTYFRKYLQSRNLVTPFMRKVSVTISPDSGQPIDEKYIKRFELISSLLKGRDTSSS
;
A
#
# COMPACT_ATOMS: atom_id res chain seq x y z
N MET A 1 -14.75 8.01 -13.08
CA MET A 1 -13.50 8.70 -13.50
C MET A 1 -12.46 7.68 -13.98
N GLY A 2 -12.08 7.74 -15.26
CA GLY A 2 -11.11 6.81 -15.86
C GLY A 2 -9.68 7.10 -15.39
N GLY A 3 -9.16 6.29 -14.47
CA GLY A 3 -7.74 6.34 -14.10
C GLY A 3 -6.85 5.92 -15.27
N ARG A 4 -5.79 6.69 -15.53
CA ARG A 4 -4.78 6.35 -16.54
C ARG A 4 -3.95 5.18 -16.00
N LYS A 5 -4.00 4.04 -16.68
CA LYS A 5 -3.13 2.89 -16.35
C LYS A 5 -1.70 3.30 -16.63
N LEU A 6 -0.85 3.31 -15.59
CA LEU A 6 0.57 3.50 -15.80
C LEU A 6 1.15 2.23 -16.43
N PRO A 7 1.91 2.31 -17.54
CA PRO A 7 2.66 1.17 -18.01
C PRO A 7 3.66 0.74 -16.93
N PHE A 8 3.84 -0.58 -16.78
CA PHE A 8 4.61 -1.18 -15.69
C PHE A 8 6.01 -0.58 -15.55
N LEU A 9 6.72 -0.37 -16.65
CA LEU A 9 8.04 0.28 -16.68
C LEU A 9 8.03 1.70 -16.09
N LYS A 10 7.02 2.52 -16.42
CA LYS A 10 6.89 3.86 -15.82
C LYS A 10 6.55 3.78 -14.34
N TRP A 11 5.72 2.82 -13.93
CA TRP A 11 5.39 2.63 -12.52
C TRP A 11 6.61 2.15 -11.73
N LEU A 12 7.38 1.22 -12.27
CA LEU A 12 8.59 0.69 -11.68
C LEU A 12 9.65 1.79 -11.54
N GLY A 13 9.87 2.58 -12.59
CA GLY A 13 10.78 3.73 -12.54
C GLY A 13 10.36 4.76 -11.50
N LEU A 14 9.06 5.04 -11.40
CA LEU A 14 8.54 5.98 -10.40
C LEU A 14 8.66 5.42 -8.98
N ALA A 15 8.37 4.14 -8.77
CA ALA A 15 8.55 3.47 -7.49
C ALA A 15 10.03 3.47 -7.09
N LEU A 16 10.93 3.19 -8.02
CA LEU A 16 12.36 3.22 -7.78
C LEU A 16 12.86 4.63 -7.44
N LEU A 17 12.33 5.66 -8.10
CA LEU A 17 12.69 7.05 -7.81
C LEU A 17 12.19 7.52 -6.44
N PHE A 18 10.96 7.17 -6.06
CA PHE A 18 10.35 7.64 -4.81
C PHE A 18 10.68 6.77 -3.59
N ILE A 19 10.95 5.48 -3.79
CA ILE A 19 11.20 4.52 -2.72
C ILE A 19 12.66 4.08 -2.75
N GLY A 20 13.14 3.62 -3.91
CA GLY A 20 14.51 3.13 -4.05
C GLY A 20 15.56 4.19 -3.75
N LEU A 21 15.45 5.38 -4.35
CA LEU A 21 16.44 6.45 -4.20
C LEU A 21 16.56 6.92 -2.74
N PRO A 22 15.48 7.29 -2.03
CA PRO A 22 15.61 7.72 -0.63
C PRO A 22 16.07 6.59 0.29
N THR A 23 15.63 5.35 0.03
CA THR A 23 16.06 4.20 0.83
C THR A 23 17.54 3.92 0.63
N ALA A 24 18.06 3.94 -0.60
CA ALA A 24 19.48 3.76 -0.89
C ALA A 24 20.34 4.84 -0.22
N ILE A 25 19.92 6.10 -0.30
CA ILE A 25 20.60 7.22 0.38
C ILE A 25 20.59 6.99 1.89
N ALA A 26 19.44 6.61 2.47
CA ALA A 26 19.33 6.35 3.90
C ALA A 26 20.22 5.19 4.35
N VAL A 27 20.33 4.11 3.57
CA VAL A 27 21.22 2.97 3.85
C VAL A 27 22.68 3.40 3.82
N VAL A 28 23.11 4.14 2.79
CA VAL A 28 24.49 4.63 2.67
C VAL A 28 24.84 5.56 3.83
N LEU A 29 23.95 6.50 4.16
CA LEU A 29 24.13 7.39 5.30
C LEU A 29 24.19 6.62 6.62
N SER A 30 23.33 5.61 6.79
CA SER A 30 23.26 4.78 7.99
C SER A 30 24.53 3.97 8.21
N PHE A 31 25.21 3.55 7.14
CA PHE A 31 26.51 2.87 7.23
C PHE A 31 27.61 3.78 7.78
N SER A 32 27.49 5.10 7.59
CA SER A 32 28.45 6.09 8.09
C SER A 32 28.20 6.50 9.55
N ILE A 33 27.02 6.22 10.12
CA ILE A 33 26.65 6.62 11.51
C ILE A 33 27.51 5.92 12.58
N PRO A 34 27.77 4.60 12.52
CA PRO A 34 28.65 3.91 13.48
C PRO A 34 30.08 4.42 13.49
N LEU A 35 30.54 5.00 12.38
CA LEU A 35 31.90 5.54 12.26
C LEU A 35 32.07 6.88 12.99
N LEU A 36 30.97 7.61 13.24
CA LEU A 36 30.96 8.97 13.79
C LEU A 36 30.55 9.03 15.27
N LEU A 37 29.80 8.04 15.77
CA LEU A 37 29.35 8.00 17.16
C LEU A 37 30.29 7.16 18.03
N HIS A 38 30.77 7.73 19.13
CA HIS A 38 31.57 7.02 20.14
C HIS A 38 30.82 5.86 20.83
N SER A 39 29.49 5.86 20.79
CA SER A 39 28.65 4.82 21.38
C SER A 39 28.13 3.86 20.31
N VAL A 40 28.81 2.72 20.16
CA VAL A 40 28.53 1.68 19.15
C VAL A 40 27.07 1.21 19.19
N THR A 41 26.51 1.03 20.39
CA THR A 41 25.14 0.53 20.59
C THR A 41 24.09 1.50 20.04
N LEU A 42 24.20 2.79 20.37
CA LEU A 42 23.26 3.81 19.90
C LEU A 42 23.36 4.01 18.39
N ALA A 43 24.58 4.00 17.86
CA ALA A 43 24.83 4.17 16.44
C ALA A 43 24.23 3.02 15.62
N ASN A 44 24.33 1.78 16.11
CA ASN A 44 23.70 0.62 15.47
C ASN A 44 22.18 0.70 15.48
N THR A 45 21.58 1.12 16.60
CA THR A 45 20.12 1.29 16.69
C THR A 45 19.63 2.34 15.70
N VAL A 46 20.28 3.51 15.64
CA VAL A 46 19.91 4.58 14.70
C VAL A 46 20.14 4.16 13.24
N SER A 47 21.28 3.52 12.96
CA SER A 47 21.63 3.00 11.62
C SER A 47 20.61 1.97 11.11
N THR A 48 20.02 1.19 12.01
CA THR A 48 19.00 0.19 11.65
C THR A 48 17.62 0.81 11.47
N ILE A 49 17.24 1.77 12.31
CA ILE A 49 15.89 2.36 12.31
C ILE A 49 15.72 3.41 11.20
N ALA A 50 16.76 4.20 10.92
CA ALA A 50 16.71 5.26 9.92
C ALA A 50 16.24 4.79 8.53
N PRO A 51 16.78 3.73 7.92
CA PRO A 51 16.34 3.27 6.60
C PRO A 51 14.91 2.73 6.62
N VAL A 52 14.47 2.12 7.73
CA VAL A 52 13.09 1.62 7.89
C VAL A 52 12.08 2.76 7.91
N LEU A 53 12.37 3.82 8.67
CA LEU A 53 11.52 5.00 8.72
C LEU A 53 11.44 5.70 7.37
N VAL A 54 12.58 5.89 6.70
CA VAL A 54 12.63 6.50 5.36
C VAL A 54 11.81 5.67 4.37
N PHE A 55 11.94 4.34 4.41
CA PHE A 55 11.14 3.45 3.58
C PHE A 55 9.63 3.62 3.83
N LEU A 56 9.18 3.63 5.08
CA LEU A 56 7.76 3.82 5.41
C LEU A 56 7.21 5.16 4.90
N VAL A 57 7.96 6.25 5.14
CA VAL A 57 7.58 7.59 4.69
C VAL A 57 7.52 7.66 3.17
N SER A 58 8.53 7.13 2.48
CA SER A 58 8.56 7.03 1.01
C SER A 58 7.38 6.26 0.43
N VAL A 59 7.04 5.11 1.01
CA VAL A 59 5.88 4.30 0.57
C VAL A 59 4.57 5.07 0.76
N THR A 60 4.42 5.74 1.91
CA THR A 60 3.23 6.53 2.24
C THR A 60 3.07 7.69 1.27
N TYR A 61 4.17 8.40 0.99
CA TYR A 61 4.18 9.51 0.05
C TYR A 61 3.90 9.05 -1.38
N PHE A 62 4.49 7.94 -1.80
CA PHE A 62 4.26 7.34 -3.11
C PHE A 62 2.78 6.93 -3.30
N ARG A 63 2.15 6.33 -2.28
CA ARG A 63 0.71 6.02 -2.31
C ARG A 63 -0.13 7.28 -2.45
N LYS A 64 0.15 8.32 -1.67
CA LYS A 64 -0.56 9.61 -1.73
C LYS A 64 -0.37 10.29 -3.10
N TYR A 65 0.83 10.20 -3.67
CA TYR A 65 1.14 10.71 -5.01
C TYR A 65 0.32 10.00 -6.10
N LEU A 66 0.26 8.67 -6.05
CA LEU A 66 -0.54 7.87 -6.99
C LEU A 66 -2.03 8.21 -6.92
N GLN A 67 -2.56 8.35 -5.69
CA GLN A 67 -3.95 8.73 -5.46
C GLN A 67 -4.26 10.13 -5.98
N SER A 68 -3.40 11.12 -5.69
CA SER A 68 -3.56 12.51 -6.16
C SER A 68 -3.57 12.61 -7.68
N ARG A 69 -2.79 11.77 -8.38
CA ARG A 69 -2.70 11.76 -9.84
C ARG A 69 -3.72 10.82 -10.51
N ASN A 70 -4.62 10.20 -9.74
CA ASN A 70 -5.60 9.21 -10.19
C ASN A 70 -4.95 8.06 -11.00
N LEU A 71 -3.74 7.66 -10.59
CA LEU A 71 -2.93 6.64 -11.24
C LEU A 71 -3.22 5.28 -10.60
N VAL A 72 -3.67 4.32 -11.41
CA VAL A 72 -3.92 2.97 -10.96
C VAL A 72 -2.63 2.17 -11.10
N THR A 73 -2.14 1.61 -10.00
CA THR A 73 -0.96 0.73 -10.04
C THR A 73 -1.29 -0.54 -10.84
N PRO A 74 -0.31 -1.13 -11.54
CA PRO A 74 -0.52 -2.36 -12.30
C PRO A 74 -0.95 -3.54 -11.41
N PHE A 75 -0.66 -3.48 -10.10
CA PHE A 75 -1.04 -4.48 -9.10
C PHE A 75 -2.37 -4.21 -8.39
N MET A 76 -2.91 -2.98 -8.47
CA MET A 76 -4.28 -2.73 -8.05
C MET A 76 -5.19 -3.35 -9.10
N ARG A 77 -5.56 -4.61 -8.89
CA ARG A 77 -6.74 -5.23 -9.50
C ARG A 77 -7.84 -4.20 -9.36
N LYS A 78 -8.33 -3.65 -10.48
CA LYS A 78 -9.55 -2.85 -10.50
C LYS A 78 -10.64 -3.77 -9.93
N VAL A 79 -10.96 -3.62 -8.65
CA VAL A 79 -12.32 -3.91 -8.20
C VAL A 79 -13.13 -2.71 -8.67
N SER A 80 -13.29 -2.60 -9.99
CA SER A 80 -14.32 -1.77 -10.56
C SER A 80 -15.61 -2.51 -10.30
N VAL A 81 -16.21 -2.28 -9.14
CA VAL A 81 -17.66 -2.43 -9.05
C VAL A 81 -18.19 -1.36 -9.98
N THR A 82 -18.45 -1.76 -11.22
CA THR A 82 -19.15 -0.94 -12.20
C THR A 82 -20.58 -0.84 -11.69
N ILE A 83 -20.83 0.07 -10.75
CA ILE A 83 -22.18 0.55 -10.52
C ILE A 83 -22.45 1.50 -11.68
N SER A 84 -22.80 0.92 -12.83
CA SER A 84 -23.40 1.67 -13.92
C SER A 84 -24.85 1.91 -13.48
N PRO A 85 -25.25 3.16 -13.18
CA PRO A 85 -26.62 3.45 -12.77
C PRO A 85 -27.65 3.24 -13.89
N ASP A 86 -27.22 2.84 -15.10
CA ASP A 86 -28.05 2.78 -16.30
C ASP A 86 -28.15 1.35 -16.91
N SER A 87 -27.56 0.32 -16.28
CA SER A 87 -27.45 -0.98 -16.95
C SER A 87 -28.66 -1.90 -16.79
N GLY A 88 -29.60 -1.63 -15.88
CA GLY A 88 -30.73 -2.53 -15.62
C GLY A 88 -30.32 -3.99 -15.34
N GLN A 89 -29.05 -4.26 -15.05
CA GLN A 89 -28.53 -5.61 -14.85
C GLN A 89 -28.89 -6.02 -13.43
N PRO A 90 -29.67 -7.10 -13.24
CA PRO A 90 -30.00 -7.55 -11.90
C PRO A 90 -28.71 -7.85 -11.17
N ILE A 91 -28.62 -7.35 -9.94
CA ILE A 91 -27.55 -7.66 -9.00
C ILE A 91 -27.40 -9.18 -9.01
N ASP A 92 -26.27 -9.68 -9.50
CA ASP A 92 -25.99 -11.11 -9.63
C ASP A 92 -26.27 -11.78 -8.28
N GLU A 93 -27.23 -12.71 -8.25
CA GLU A 93 -27.69 -13.42 -7.05
C GLU A 93 -26.54 -14.04 -6.25
N LYS A 94 -25.41 -14.34 -6.91
CA LYS A 94 -24.19 -14.81 -6.25
C LYS A 94 -23.61 -13.81 -5.26
N TYR A 95 -23.73 -12.51 -5.51
CA TYR A 95 -23.28 -11.47 -4.59
C TYR A 95 -24.21 -11.35 -3.39
N ILE A 96 -25.52 -11.42 -3.59
CA ILE A 96 -26.52 -11.37 -2.51
C ILE A 96 -26.33 -12.59 -1.59
N LYS A 97 -26.23 -13.80 -2.16
CA LYS A 97 -26.00 -15.03 -1.39
C LYS A 97 -24.70 -14.99 -0.60
N ARG A 98 -23.61 -14.43 -1.15
CA ARG A 98 -22.35 -14.28 -0.40
C ARG A 98 -22.49 -13.29 0.75
N PHE A 99 -23.22 -12.20 0.56
CA PHE A 99 -23.41 -11.20 1.60
C PHE A 99 -24.26 -11.76 2.75
N GLU A 100 -25.29 -12.55 2.44
CA GLU A 100 -26.13 -13.24 3.42
C GLU A 100 -25.37 -14.35 4.18
N LEU A 101 -24.47 -15.07 3.50
CA LEU A 101 -23.61 -16.08 4.13
C LEU A 101 -22.60 -15.44 5.09
N ILE A 102 -22.04 -14.29 4.71
CA ILE A 102 -21.11 -13.54 5.57
C ILE A 102 -21.84 -12.94 6.77
N SER A 103 -23.02 -12.36 6.57
CA SER A 103 -23.81 -11.75 7.66
C SER A 103 -24.34 -12.80 8.64
N SER A 104 -24.79 -13.96 8.16
CA SER A 104 -25.21 -15.07 9.03
C SER A 104 -24.05 -15.69 9.83
N LEU A 105 -22.85 -15.80 9.25
CA LEU A 105 -21.65 -16.23 9.97
C LEU A 105 -21.21 -15.25 11.05
N LEU A 106 -21.31 -13.94 10.79
CA LEU A 106 -21.03 -12.91 11.79
C LEU A 106 -22.08 -12.94 12.92
N LYS A 107 -23.37 -13.07 12.58
CA LYS A 107 -24.45 -13.15 13.56
C LYS A 107 -24.43 -14.44 14.41
N GLY A 108 -23.95 -15.55 13.85
CA GLY A 108 -23.70 -16.79 14.59
C GLY A 108 -22.47 -16.73 15.52
N ARG A 109 -21.58 -15.75 15.33
CA ARG A 109 -20.37 -15.57 16.16
C ARG A 109 -20.64 -14.76 17.43
N ASP A 110 -21.69 -13.95 17.43
CA ASP A 110 -22.09 -13.13 18.59
C ASP A 110 -22.96 -13.90 19.60
N THR A 111 -23.42 -15.10 19.27
CA THR A 111 -24.32 -15.91 20.11
C THR A 111 -23.68 -17.15 20.73
N SER A 112 -22.40 -17.43 20.44
CA SER A 112 -21.66 -18.56 21.03
C SER A 112 -20.64 -18.17 22.11
N SER A 113 -20.63 -16.91 22.56
CA SER A 113 -19.81 -16.45 23.70
C SER A 113 -20.67 -15.91 24.86
N SER A 114 -21.69 -16.66 25.27
CA SER A 114 -22.29 -16.56 26.60
C SER A 114 -22.24 -17.92 27.28
#